data_AF-A0A183HD43-F1
#
_entry.id   AF-A0A183HD43-F1
#
_cell.length_a   1.000
_cell.length_b   1.000
_cell.length_c   1.000
_cell.angle_alpha   90.00
_cell.angle_beta   90.00
_cell.angle_gamma   90.00
#
_symmetry.space_group_name_H-M   'P 1'
#
loop_
_entity.id
_entity.type
_entity.pdbx_description
1 polymer ?
#
loop_
_entity_poly.entity_id
_entity_poly.type
_entity_poly.pdbx_seq_one_letter_code
_entity_poly.pdbx_strand_id
1 'polypeptide(L)'
;MERRNLSRLNSSSTEFKNLIELARNIIANNDCLDVNRLEVLSEKIDVYAINQMVRHGLRDQADWPKIRGKQAELEIMYFEINVTVPVITRNPENQRIFVLFRVKHYARAGSYALVSDPYVYRNEFGCAAKKLQTFCSRCI
;
A
#
# COMPACT_ATOMS: atom_id res chain seq x y z
N MET A 1 -11.87 8.10 -14.48
CA MET A 1 -11.41 7.98 -13.07
C MET A 1 -11.18 9.40 -12.56
N GLU A 2 -12.02 9.90 -11.65
CA GLU A 2 -11.81 11.23 -11.07
C GLU A 2 -10.71 11.10 -10.01
N ARG A 3 -9.48 11.50 -10.35
CA ARG A 3 -8.35 11.50 -9.42
C ARG A 3 -8.50 12.69 -8.48
N ARG A 4 -9.18 12.49 -7.35
CA ARG A 4 -9.11 13.45 -6.25
C ARG A 4 -7.84 13.15 -5.46
N ASN A 5 -6.90 14.08 -5.52
CA ASN A 5 -5.71 14.05 -4.68
C ASN A 5 -6.18 14.43 -3.27
N LEU A 6 -6.57 13.43 -2.48
CA LEU A 6 -6.94 13.65 -1.08
C LEU A 6 -5.70 14.12 -0.33
N SER A 7 -5.89 14.93 0.72
CA SER A 7 -4.80 15.37 1.57
C SER A 7 -3.95 14.17 1.99
N ARG A 8 -2.67 14.21 1.61
CA ARG A 8 -1.70 13.14 1.87
C ARG A 8 -1.74 12.74 3.35
N LEU A 9 -1.88 11.44 3.63
CA LEU A 9 -1.85 10.93 4.99
C LEU A 9 -0.49 11.24 5.63
N ASN A 10 -0.52 11.89 6.79
CA ASN A 10 0.68 12.19 7.56
C ASN A 10 1.05 11.00 8.46
N SER A 11 2.30 10.97 8.91
CA SER A 11 2.83 9.92 9.79
C SER A 11 2.12 9.79 11.14
N SER A 12 1.40 10.83 11.58
CA SER A 12 0.63 10.83 12.83
C SER A 12 -0.78 10.24 12.68
N SER A 13 -1.30 10.11 11.46
CA SER A 13 -2.63 9.54 11.20
C SER A 13 -2.71 8.06 11.57
N THR A 14 -3.90 7.65 12.02
CA THR A 14 -4.21 6.24 12.34
C THR A 14 -4.10 5.36 11.10
N GLU A 15 -4.55 5.88 9.96
CA GLU A 15 -4.48 5.25 8.66
C GLU A 15 -3.02 4.95 8.29
N PHE A 16 -2.11 5.93 8.45
CA PHE A 16 -0.69 5.70 8.20
C PHE A 16 -0.14 4.57 9.07
N LYS A 17 -0.43 4.58 10.38
CA LYS A 17 0.03 3.52 11.30
C LYS A 17 -0.47 2.14 10.88
N ASN A 18 -1.76 2.01 10.58
CA ASN A 18 -2.37 0.75 10.14
C ASN A 18 -1.75 0.24 8.84
N LEU A 19 -1.47 1.15 7.92
CA LEU A 19 -0.82 0.85 6.64
C LEU A 19 0.61 0.34 6.82
N ILE A 20 1.38 0.94 7.74
CA ILE A 20 2.75 0.49 8.05
C ILE A 20 2.73 -0.85 8.79
N GLU A 21 1.79 -1.05 9.70
CA GLU A 21 1.63 -2.32 10.41
C GLU A 21 1.30 -3.46 9.43
N LEU A 22 0.39 -3.23 8.49
CA LEU A 22 0.09 -4.18 7.42
C LEU A 22 1.35 -4.53 6.61
N ALA A 23 2.13 -3.53 6.20
CA ALA A 23 3.38 -3.75 5.47
C ALA A 23 4.39 -4.56 6.30
N ARG A 24 4.57 -4.23 7.58
CA ARG A 24 5.46 -4.97 8.50
C ARG A 24 5.05 -6.44 8.61
N ASN A 25 3.76 -6.73 8.83
CA ASN A 25 3.27 -8.10 8.95
C ASN A 25 3.55 -8.93 7.68
N ILE A 26 3.40 -8.33 6.50
CA ILE A 26 3.67 -9.03 5.24
C ILE A 26 5.16 -9.27 5.04
N ILE A 27 6.00 -8.28 5.35
CA ILE A 27 7.46 -8.45 5.27
C ILE A 27 7.95 -9.50 6.27
N ALA A 28 7.41 -9.52 7.50
CA ALA A 28 7.76 -10.49 8.53
C ALA A 28 7.49 -11.95 8.13
N ASN A 29 6.55 -12.19 7.21
CA ASN A 29 6.29 -13.53 6.66
C ASN A 29 7.37 -14.00 5.66
N ASN A 30 8.44 -13.22 5.45
CA ASN A 30 9.54 -13.56 4.56
C ASN A 30 10.86 -13.57 5.35
N ASP A 31 11.34 -14.77 5.71
CA ASP A 31 12.52 -14.98 6.57
C ASP A 31 13.80 -14.32 6.06
N CYS A 32 13.86 -14.01 4.77
CA CYS A 32 15.02 -13.38 4.15
C CYS A 32 15.12 -11.86 4.40
N LEU A 33 14.13 -11.24 5.06
CA LEU A 33 14.03 -9.79 5.21
C LEU A 33 14.06 -9.37 6.68
N ASP A 34 14.84 -8.33 6.99
CA ASP A 34 14.91 -7.78 8.34
C ASP A 34 13.81 -6.73 8.57
N VAL A 35 12.64 -7.20 9.00
CA VAL A 35 11.48 -6.35 9.28
C VAL A 35 11.74 -5.29 10.36
N ASN A 36 12.68 -5.54 11.29
CA ASN A 36 12.99 -4.59 12.36
C ASN A 36 13.64 -3.31 11.81
N ARG A 37 14.36 -3.44 10.69
CA ARG A 37 15.02 -2.34 9.98
C ARG A 37 14.22 -1.84 8.76
N LEU A 38 12.92 -2.17 8.69
CA LEU A 38 12.02 -1.63 7.67
C LEU A 38 11.85 -0.12 7.84
N GLU A 39 12.06 0.61 6.74
CA GLU A 39 11.93 2.06 6.65
C GLU A 39 10.87 2.43 5.59
N VAL A 40 10.04 3.41 5.91
CA VAL A 40 9.07 3.97 4.96
C VAL A 40 9.76 5.11 4.22
N LEU A 41 9.84 5.01 2.89
CA LEU A 41 10.62 5.94 2.07
C LEU A 41 9.96 7.31 1.90
N SER A 42 8.65 7.38 2.09
CA SER A 42 7.90 8.61 1.98
C SER A 42 7.28 8.97 3.32
N GLU A 43 7.49 10.21 3.75
CA GLU A 43 6.75 10.80 4.88
C GLU A 43 5.26 10.96 4.60
N LYS A 44 4.87 10.80 3.33
CA LYS A 44 3.51 11.04 2.81
C LYS A 44 3.05 9.88 1.95
N ILE A 45 1.91 9.30 2.27
CA ILE A 45 1.30 8.22 1.46
C ILE A 45 0.43 8.86 0.38
N ASP A 46 0.63 8.45 -0.87
CA ASP A 46 -0.24 8.88 -1.96
C ASP A 46 -1.61 8.19 -1.82
N VAL A 47 -2.67 8.99 -1.84
CA VAL A 47 -4.06 8.54 -1.63
C VAL A 47 -4.87 8.79 -2.90
N TYR A 48 -5.48 7.73 -3.42
CA TYR A 48 -6.40 7.81 -4.54
C TYR A 48 -7.80 7.36 -4.10
N ALA A 49 -8.80 8.23 -4.19
CA ALA A 49 -10.18 7.84 -3.95
C ALA A 49 -10.86 7.41 -5.26
N ILE A 50 -11.53 6.26 -5.23
CA ILE A 50 -12.51 5.88 -6.24
C ILE A 50 -13.89 5.96 -5.60
N ASN A 51 -14.71 6.87 -6.11
CA ASN A 51 -16.11 6.94 -5.76
C ASN A 51 -16.86 5.79 -6.45
N GLN A 52 -17.38 4.83 -5.67
CA GLN A 52 -18.15 3.69 -6.20
C GLN A 52 -19.43 4.11 -6.93
N MET A 53 -20.01 5.26 -6.57
CA MET A 53 -21.21 5.78 -7.23
C MET A 53 -20.94 6.10 -8.72
N VAL A 54 -19.74 6.60 -9.03
CA VAL A 54 -19.33 6.85 -10.41
C VAL A 54 -19.10 5.54 -11.17
N ARG A 55 -18.57 4.50 -10.49
CA ARG A 55 -18.43 3.17 -11.08
C ARG A 55 -19.77 2.51 -11.41
N HIS A 56 -20.80 2.74 -10.61
CA HIS A 56 -22.13 2.18 -10.81
C HIS A 56 -23.04 3.04 -11.70
N GLY A 57 -22.54 4.11 -12.33
CA GLY A 57 -23.34 4.97 -13.22
C GLY A 57 -24.42 5.80 -12.50
N LEU A 58 -24.31 5.96 -11.18
CA LEU A 58 -25.33 6.60 -10.34
C LEU A 58 -25.27 8.13 -10.36
N ARG A 59 -24.42 8.71 -11.21
CA ARG A 59 -24.24 10.17 -11.33
C ARG A 59 -25.50 10.86 -11.91
N ASP A 60 -26.24 10.14 -12.75
CA ASP A 60 -27.45 10.63 -13.45
C ASP A 60 -28.77 10.15 -12.82
N GLN A 61 -28.74 9.46 -11.68
CA GLN A 61 -29.97 9.01 -11.02
C GLN A 61 -30.58 10.13 -10.15
N ALA A 62 -31.90 10.28 -10.24
CA ALA A 62 -32.71 11.25 -9.49
C ALA A 62 -32.52 11.18 -7.95
N ASP A 63 -31.92 10.11 -7.43
CA ASP A 63 -31.62 9.91 -6.01
C ASP A 63 -30.28 10.50 -5.56
N TRP A 64 -29.50 11.12 -6.44
CA TRP A 64 -28.23 11.77 -6.10
C TRP A 64 -28.30 12.70 -4.87
N PRO A 65 -29.31 13.59 -4.72
CA PRO A 65 -29.43 14.45 -3.55
C PRO A 65 -29.60 13.68 -2.23
N LYS A 66 -30.23 12.49 -2.26
CA LYS A 66 -30.51 11.67 -1.07
C LYS A 66 -29.29 10.91 -0.58
N ILE A 67 -28.37 10.56 -1.49
CA ILE A 67 -27.19 9.73 -1.20
C ILE A 67 -25.90 10.55 -1.07
N ARG A 68 -25.93 11.85 -1.41
CA ARG A 68 -24.79 12.77 -1.29
C ARG A 68 -24.19 12.80 0.12
N GLY A 69 -25.02 12.73 1.16
CA GLY A 69 -24.58 12.72 2.56
C GLY A 69 -23.80 11.45 2.95
N LYS A 70 -23.97 10.34 2.22
CA LYS A 70 -23.30 9.05 2.46
C LYS A 70 -22.16 8.79 1.47
N GLN A 71 -21.79 9.78 0.66
CA GLN A 71 -20.76 9.62 -0.36
C GLN A 71 -19.43 9.15 0.23
N ALA A 72 -18.98 9.75 1.34
CA ALA A 72 -17.71 9.42 1.98
C ALA A 72 -17.65 7.96 2.47
N GLU A 73 -18.79 7.40 2.89
CA GLU A 73 -18.89 5.99 3.31
C GLU A 73 -18.73 5.02 2.12
N LEU A 74 -19.09 5.46 0.91
CA LEU A 74 -19.04 4.66 -0.32
C LEU A 74 -17.73 4.83 -1.10
N GLU A 75 -16.79 5.61 -0.57
CA GLU A 75 -15.48 5.78 -1.17
C GLU A 75 -14.58 4.59 -0.86
N ILE A 76 -13.93 4.07 -1.90
CA ILE A 76 -12.77 3.18 -1.73
C ILE A 76 -11.53 4.04 -1.88
N MET A 77 -10.72 4.06 -0.83
CA MET A 77 -9.42 4.70 -0.85
C MET A 77 -8.36 3.68 -1.28
N TYR A 78 -7.40 4.12 -2.08
CA TYR A 78 -6.24 3.36 -2.49
C TYR A 78 -5.00 4.08 -2.01
N PHE A 79 -4.10 3.33 -1.39
CA PHE A 79 -2.87 3.82 -0.81
C PHE A 79 -1.68 3.16 -1.50
N GLU A 80 -0.70 3.97 -1.87
CA GLU A 80 0.60 3.48 -2.34
C GLU A 80 1.67 3.79 -1.31
N ILE A 81 2.34 2.74 -0.82
CA ILE A 81 3.38 2.86 0.21
C ILE A 81 4.66 2.28 -0.34
N ASN A 82 5.71 3.09 -0.33
CA ASN A 82 7.05 2.64 -0.67
C ASN A 82 7.83 2.40 0.63
N VAL A 83 8.33 1.19 0.79
CA VAL A 83 9.20 0.82 1.91
C VAL A 83 10.52 0.28 1.39
N THR A 84 11.55 0.41 2.20
CA THR A 84 12.83 -0.25 1.99
C THR A 84 13.16 -1.12 3.18
N VAL A 85 13.63 -2.34 2.92
CA VAL A 85 13.94 -3.32 3.94
C VAL A 85 15.29 -3.98 3.63
N PRO A 86 16.18 -4.14 4.62
CA PRO A 86 17.41 -4.89 4.44
C PRO A 86 17.14 -6.37 4.23
N VAL A 87 18.01 -7.01 3.47
CA VAL A 87 17.98 -8.44 3.27
C VAL A 87 18.93 -9.11 4.27
N ILE A 88 18.46 -10.14 4.95
CA ILE A 88 19.27 -10.96 5.84
C ILE A 88 20.09 -11.92 4.96
N THR A 89 21.26 -11.48 4.53
CA THR A 89 22.19 -12.30 3.75
C THR A 89 23.41 -12.69 4.59
N ARG A 90 24.25 -13.60 4.06
CA ARG A 90 25.54 -13.96 4.68
C ARG A 90 26.59 -12.86 4.54
N ASN A 91 26.38 -11.86 3.68
CA ASN A 91 27.29 -10.73 3.48
C ASN A 91 26.62 -9.44 3.96
N PRO A 92 27.02 -8.90 5.12
CA PRO A 92 26.30 -7.84 5.84
C PRO A 92 26.44 -6.44 5.23
N GLU A 93 26.97 -6.29 4.01
CA GLU A 93 26.88 -5.01 3.32
C GLU A 93 25.40 -4.66 3.18
N ASN A 94 25.05 -3.40 3.47
CA ASN A 94 23.69 -2.85 3.64
C ASN A 94 22.80 -3.01 2.38
N GLN A 95 22.58 -4.24 1.92
CA GLN A 95 21.86 -4.54 0.71
C GLN A 95 20.38 -4.49 1.01
N ARG A 96 19.68 -3.59 0.31
CA ARG A 96 18.26 -3.33 0.52
C ARG A 96 17.45 -3.68 -0.72
N ILE A 97 16.20 -4.03 -0.46
CA ILE A 97 15.16 -4.03 -1.49
C ILE A 97 14.18 -2.90 -1.25
N PHE A 98 13.56 -2.47 -2.34
CA PHE A 98 12.56 -1.42 -2.36
C PHE A 98 11.25 -2.03 -2.83
N VAL A 99 10.22 -1.92 -2.00
CA VAL A 99 8.96 -2.63 -2.14
C VAL A 99 7.82 -1.63 -2.17
N LEU A 100 6.95 -1.77 -3.17
CA LEU A 100 5.72 -1.01 -3.32
C LEU A 100 4.54 -1.87 -2.82
N PHE A 101 3.81 -1.32 -1.86
CA PHE A 101 2.53 -1.84 -1.38
C PHE A 101 1.39 -1.02 -1.97
N ARG A 102 0.37 -1.72 -2.46
CA ARG A 102 -0.90 -1.14 -2.89
C ARG A 102 -2.01 -1.65 -2.00
N VAL A 103 -2.61 -0.77 -1.23
CA VAL A 103 -3.64 -1.11 -0.25
C VAL A 103 -4.94 -0.43 -0.62
N LYS A 104 -6.05 -1.17 -0.58
CA LYS A 104 -7.39 -0.63 -0.65
C LYS A 104 -7.98 -0.55 0.75
N HIS A 105 -8.69 0.53 1.03
CA HIS A 105 -9.44 0.73 2.26
C HIS A 105 -10.91 0.99 1.93
N TYR A 106 -11.77 0.18 2.54
CA TYR A 106 -13.21 0.30 2.43
C TYR A 106 -13.70 1.15 3.59
N ALA A 107 -13.98 2.45 3.34
CA ALA A 107 -14.33 3.40 4.38
C ALA A 107 -15.48 2.92 5.28
N ARG A 108 -16.54 2.35 4.69
CA ARG A 108 -17.68 1.78 5.43
C ARG A 108 -17.32 0.58 6.32
N ALA A 109 -16.37 -0.25 5.91
CA ALA A 109 -16.00 -1.46 6.64
C ALA A 109 -14.81 -1.26 7.59
N GLY A 110 -14.12 -0.11 7.51
CA GLY A 110 -12.88 0.16 8.26
C GLY A 110 -11.74 -0.82 7.95
N SER A 111 -11.84 -1.57 6.84
CA SER A 111 -10.94 -2.70 6.55
C SER A 111 -9.90 -2.32 5.50
N TYR A 112 -8.65 -2.70 5.74
CA TYR A 112 -7.53 -2.58 4.82
C TYR A 112 -7.24 -3.93 4.17
N ALA A 113 -7.00 -3.92 2.86
CA ALA A 113 -6.64 -5.13 2.13
C ALA A 113 -5.65 -4.81 1.02
N LEU A 114 -4.76 -5.75 0.71
CA LEU A 114 -3.89 -5.63 -0.46
C LEU A 114 -4.72 -5.62 -1.75
N VAL A 115 -4.31 -4.76 -2.68
CA VAL A 115 -4.84 -4.76 -4.05
C VAL A 115 -4.18 -5.88 -4.86
N SER A 116 -2.90 -6.14 -4.61
CA SER A 116 -2.07 -7.17 -5.24
C SER A 116 -0.92 -7.56 -4.31
N ASP A 117 -0.19 -8.62 -4.68
CA ASP A 117 1.10 -8.95 -4.05
C ASP A 117 2.01 -7.70 -4.02
N PRO A 118 2.74 -7.46 -2.92
CA PRO A 118 3.73 -6.39 -2.86
C PRO A 118 4.81 -6.60 -3.92
N TYR A 119 5.24 -5.50 -4.54
CA TYR A 119 6.08 -5.51 -5.71
C TYR A 119 7.47 -4.97 -5.38
N VAL A 120 8.52 -5.78 -5.52
CA VAL A 120 9.91 -5.28 -5.43
C VAL A 120 10.30 -4.61 -6.74
N TYR A 121 10.43 -3.29 -6.69
CA TYR A 121 10.64 -2.45 -7.87
C TYR A 121 12.11 -2.14 -8.12
N ARG A 122 12.92 -2.15 -7.06
CA ARG A 122 14.36 -1.94 -7.10
C ARG A 122 15.03 -2.83 -6.07
N ASN A 123 16.19 -3.38 -6.41
CA ASN A 123 17.06 -4.11 -5.50
C ASN A 123 18.52 -3.92 -5.93
N GLU A 124 19.44 -4.16 -5.01
CA GLU A 124 20.87 -3.99 -5.23
C GLU A 124 21.56 -5.30 -5.70
N PHE A 125 20.78 -6.38 -5.87
CA PHE A 125 21.25 -7.71 -6.25
C PHE A 125 21.27 -7.94 -7.77
N GLY A 126 20.77 -6.98 -8.56
CA GLY A 126 20.56 -7.16 -10.01
C GLY A 126 19.50 -8.21 -10.35
N CYS A 127 18.66 -8.61 -9.39
CA CYS A 127 17.69 -9.66 -9.60
C CYS A 127 16.39 -9.14 -10.22
N ALA A 128 15.84 -9.86 -11.20
CA ALA A 128 14.58 -9.47 -11.86
C ALA A 128 13.30 -9.87 -11.10
N ALA A 129 13.42 -10.60 -9.98
CA ALA A 129 12.27 -11.07 -9.23
C ALA A 129 11.44 -9.90 -8.67
N LYS A 130 10.14 -9.92 -8.97
CA LYS A 130 9.20 -8.86 -8.62
C LYS A 130 8.33 -9.18 -7.40
N LYS A 131 8.20 -10.45 -7.04
CA LYS A 131 7.48 -10.93 -5.86
C LYS A 131 8.47 -11.18 -4.71
N LEU A 132 8.08 -10.85 -3.49
CA LEU A 132 8.91 -11.02 -2.29
C LEU A 132 9.38 -12.46 -2.09
N GLN A 133 8.46 -13.42 -2.10
CA GLN A 133 8.80 -14.83 -1.89
C GLN A 133 9.75 -15.36 -2.99
N THR A 134 9.49 -14.99 -4.25
CA THR A 134 10.38 -15.34 -5.36
C THR A 134 11.76 -14.72 -5.18
N PHE A 135 11.82 -13.46 -4.75
CA PHE A 135 13.08 -12.78 -4.44
C PHE A 135 13.85 -13.54 -3.36
N CYS A 136 13.21 -13.86 -2.22
CA CYS A 136 13.83 -14.62 -1.14
C CYS A 136 14.38 -15.98 -1.58
N SER A 137 13.67 -16.67 -2.47
CA SER A 137 14.03 -18.03 -2.90
C SER A 137 15.08 -18.10 -4.01
N ARG A 138 15.32 -17.01 -4.75
CA ARG A 138 16.11 -17.06 -6.01
C ARG A 138 17.19 -15.98 -6.15
N CYS A 139 17.16 -14.93 -5.33
CA CYS A 139 18.03 -13.76 -5.49
C CYS A 139 19.04 -13.58 -4.37
N ILE A 140 18.99 -14.42 -3.33
CA ILE A 140 19.78 -14.35 -2.11
C ILE A 140 20.59 -15.63 -1.95
#